data_AF-A0A2Z6M9H6-F1
#
_entry.id   AF-A0A2Z6M9H6-F1
#
_cell.length_a   1.000
_cell.length_b   1.000
_cell.length_c   1.000
_cell.angle_alpha   90.00
_cell.angle_beta   90.00
_cell.angle_gamma   90.00
#
_symmetry.space_group_name_H-M   'P 1'
#
loop_
_entity.id
_entity.type
_entity.pdbx_description
1 polymer ?
#
loop_
_entity_poly.entity_id
_entity_poly.type
_entity_poly.pdbx_seq_one_letter_code
_entity_poly.pdbx_strand_id
1 'polypeptide(L)'
;MSRQLRLSFRRKDRLSSLPDEVVEHILSYLPTKDAVATSFLSKRWKSQSLWRSQFNLHFDDIHFPDAFAFRQFFYSVITNRDNTQPIISFHLNCRRHGFYHTDFYNAVYAATTQGVQNLSIDLCHRPLPLDIMTLPTFVLTTKTLLGLKLKRVKLTLIKDFVVGLPSLKLLHLESV
;
A
#
# COMPACT_ATOMS: atom_id res chain seq x y z
N MET A 1 -52.30 2.55 30.69
CA MET A 1 -51.08 1.77 30.39
C MET A 1 -51.01 1.57 28.88
N SER A 2 -50.30 2.42 28.16
CA SER A 2 -50.32 2.45 26.69
C SER A 2 -48.96 2.01 26.17
N ARG A 3 -48.88 0.79 25.63
CA ARG A 3 -47.70 0.27 24.93
C ARG A 3 -47.54 1.02 23.60
N GLN A 4 -46.67 2.02 23.55
CA GLN A 4 -46.16 2.52 22.27
C GLN A 4 -45.20 1.49 21.67
N LEU A 5 -45.68 0.77 20.65
CA LEU A 5 -44.82 0.04 19.72
C LEU A 5 -43.96 1.07 18.98
N ARG A 6 -42.72 1.27 19.46
CA ARG A 6 -41.67 1.90 18.66
C ARG A 6 -41.39 0.97 17.48
N LEU A 7 -42.05 1.20 16.36
CA LEU A 7 -41.61 0.70 15.06
C LEU A 7 -40.28 1.40 14.77
N SER A 8 -39.18 0.82 15.23
CA SER A 8 -37.85 1.24 14.76
C SER A 8 -37.83 0.94 13.27
N PHE A 9 -37.89 1.97 12.43
CA PHE A 9 -37.42 1.87 11.06
C PHE A 9 -35.93 1.52 11.15
N ARG A 10 -35.61 0.23 11.21
CA ARG A 10 -34.23 -0.24 11.03
C ARG A 10 -33.89 0.12 9.60
N ARG A 11 -33.21 1.25 9.42
CA ARG A 11 -32.62 1.63 8.14
C ARG A 11 -31.76 0.44 7.72
N LYS A 12 -32.24 -0.33 6.74
CA LYS A 12 -31.59 -1.56 6.30
C LYS A 12 -30.19 -1.17 5.84
N ASP A 13 -29.16 -1.68 6.52
CA ASP A 13 -27.77 -1.39 6.17
C ASP A 13 -27.46 -2.07 4.84
N ARG A 14 -27.62 -1.31 3.75
CA ARG A 14 -27.45 -1.79 2.38
C ARG A 14 -25.99 -2.12 2.08
N LEU A 15 -25.05 -1.45 2.73
CA LEU A 15 -23.61 -1.69 2.55
C LEU A 15 -23.23 -3.05 3.14
N SER A 16 -23.71 -3.36 4.35
CA SER A 16 -23.50 -4.68 4.96
C SER A 16 -24.17 -5.83 4.20
N SER A 17 -25.09 -5.56 3.28
CA SER A 17 -25.77 -6.59 2.47
C SER A 17 -25.10 -6.91 1.13
N LEU A 18 -24.05 -6.17 0.75
CA LEU A 18 -23.32 -6.43 -0.50
C LEU A 18 -22.58 -7.78 -0.46
N PRO A 19 -22.42 -8.49 -1.59
CA PRO A 19 -21.51 -9.64 -1.70
C PRO A 19 -20.07 -9.24 -1.36
N ASP A 20 -19.28 -10.19 -0.85
CA ASP A 20 -17.91 -9.91 -0.39
C ASP A 20 -17.05 -9.37 -1.53
N GLU A 21 -17.18 -9.93 -2.74
CA GLU A 21 -16.44 -9.54 -3.93
C GLU A 21 -16.72 -8.08 -4.33
N VAL A 22 -17.97 -7.62 -4.14
CA VAL A 22 -18.35 -6.22 -4.42
C VAL A 22 -17.73 -5.29 -3.40
N VAL A 23 -17.68 -5.71 -2.13
CA VAL A 23 -17.05 -4.92 -1.06
C VAL A 23 -15.54 -4.83 -1.29
N GLU A 24 -14.88 -5.94 -1.58
CA GLU A 24 -13.45 -5.97 -1.93
C GLU A 24 -13.16 -5.05 -3.13
N HIS A 25 -14.01 -5.10 -4.16
CA HIS A 25 -13.91 -4.22 -5.30
C HIS A 25 -14.04 -2.75 -4.91
N ILE A 26 -15.02 -2.37 -4.07
CA ILE A 26 -15.16 -1.00 -3.54
C ILE A 26 -13.90 -0.59 -2.76
N LEU A 27 -13.43 -1.43 -1.83
CA LEU A 27 -12.25 -1.16 -1.01
C LEU A 27 -10.98 -1.01 -1.88
N SER A 28 -10.90 -1.70 -3.01
CA SER A 28 -9.76 -1.63 -3.93
C SER A 28 -9.54 -0.27 -4.59
N TYR A 29 -10.57 0.59 -4.59
CA TYR A 29 -10.51 1.98 -5.08
C TYR A 29 -10.05 2.98 -4.01
N LEU A 30 -9.99 2.57 -2.74
CA LEU A 30 -9.60 3.44 -1.64
C LEU A 30 -8.09 3.34 -1.37
N PRO A 31 -7.44 4.45 -0.95
CA PRO A 31 -6.13 4.38 -0.32
C PRO A 31 -6.16 3.37 0.83
N THR A 32 -5.06 2.68 1.10
CA THR A 32 -5.05 1.54 2.04
C THR A 32 -5.49 1.94 3.45
N LYS A 33 -5.14 3.14 3.91
CA LYS A 33 -5.64 3.69 5.18
C LYS A 33 -7.16 3.76 5.22
N ASP A 34 -7.77 4.27 4.16
CA ASP A 34 -9.20 4.48 4.07
C ASP A 34 -9.94 3.15 3.84
N ALA A 35 -9.35 2.22 3.09
CA ALA A 35 -9.90 0.87 2.94
C ALA A 35 -9.94 0.13 4.27
N VAL A 36 -8.83 0.15 5.04
CA VAL A 36 -8.78 -0.40 6.39
C VAL A 36 -9.83 0.28 7.25
N ALA A 37 -9.85 1.61 7.34
CA ALA A 37 -10.81 2.34 8.17
C ALA A 37 -12.28 2.06 7.80
N THR A 38 -12.57 2.01 6.49
CA THR A 38 -13.91 1.71 5.96
C THR A 38 -14.37 0.31 6.34
N SER A 39 -13.46 -0.67 6.39
CA SER A 39 -13.80 -2.02 6.85
C SER A 39 -14.34 -2.05 8.29
N PHE A 40 -13.98 -1.09 9.14
CA PHE A 40 -14.48 -1.00 10.53
C PHE A 40 -15.88 -0.39 10.64
N LEU A 41 -16.42 0.22 9.58
CA LEU A 41 -17.76 0.82 9.59
C LEU A 41 -18.89 -0.23 9.57
N SER A 42 -18.60 -1.45 9.11
CA SER A 42 -19.51 -2.59 9.16
C SER A 42 -18.93 -3.71 10.02
N LYS A 43 -19.75 -4.26 10.91
CA LYS A 43 -19.37 -5.45 11.70
C LYS A 43 -18.99 -6.63 10.81
N ARG A 44 -19.69 -6.80 9.68
CA ARG A 44 -19.45 -7.88 8.72
C ARG A 44 -18.09 -7.67 8.03
N TRP A 45 -17.88 -6.50 7.44
CA TRP A 45 -16.63 -6.19 6.72
C TRP A 45 -15.41 -6.31 7.64
N LYS A 46 -15.54 -5.84 8.89
CA LYS A 46 -14.52 -6.00 9.93
C LYS A 46 -14.26 -7.47 10.26
N SER A 47 -15.31 -8.26 10.52
CA SER A 47 -15.18 -9.65 10.93
C SER A 47 -14.57 -10.53 9.84
N GLN A 48 -14.88 -10.25 8.58
CA GLN A 48 -14.35 -10.98 7.42
C GLN A 48 -13.01 -10.42 6.93
N SER A 49 -12.57 -9.29 7.49
CA SER A 49 -11.31 -8.64 7.14
C SER A 49 -11.11 -8.44 5.63
N LEU A 50 -12.19 -8.03 4.92
CA LEU A 50 -12.23 -7.93 3.45
C LEU A 50 -11.19 -6.96 2.85
N TRP A 51 -10.62 -6.06 3.66
CA TRP A 51 -9.53 -5.20 3.20
C TRP A 51 -8.22 -5.97 2.97
N ARG A 52 -8.07 -7.17 3.56
CA ARG A 52 -6.82 -7.95 3.51
C ARG A 52 -6.49 -8.46 2.11
N SER A 53 -7.46 -8.54 1.20
CA SER A 53 -7.27 -8.97 -0.19
C SER A 53 -6.93 -7.83 -1.16
N GLN A 54 -6.83 -6.58 -0.69
CA GLN A 54 -6.67 -5.39 -1.54
C GLN A 54 -5.44 -5.42 -2.45
N PHE A 55 -5.60 -5.46 -3.77
CA PHE A 55 -4.46 -5.54 -4.71
C PHE A 55 -3.64 -4.23 -4.84
N ASN A 56 -4.20 -3.11 -4.40
CA ASN A 56 -3.59 -1.78 -4.53
C ASN A 56 -3.16 -1.26 -3.17
N LEU A 57 -1.88 -1.31 -2.85
CA LEU A 57 -1.35 -0.76 -1.60
C LEU A 57 -0.88 0.68 -1.83
N HIS A 58 -1.45 1.61 -1.08
CA HIS A 58 -1.08 3.02 -1.08
C HIS A 58 -0.85 3.50 0.34
N PHE A 59 0.42 3.76 0.62
CA PHE A 59 0.91 4.29 1.88
C PHE A 59 1.38 5.72 1.67
N ASP A 60 0.77 6.65 2.41
CA ASP A 60 1.16 8.04 2.40
C ASP A 60 1.28 8.56 3.83
N ASP A 61 2.51 8.91 4.21
CA ASP A 61 2.79 9.37 5.55
C ASP A 61 2.18 10.73 5.87
N ILE A 62 1.77 11.57 4.90
CA ILE A 62 1.22 12.90 5.24
C ILE A 62 -0.06 12.80 6.08
N HIS A 63 -0.78 11.69 5.97
CA HIS A 63 -2.06 11.48 6.66
C HIS A 63 -1.93 10.97 8.09
N PHE A 64 -0.72 10.91 8.64
CA PHE A 64 -0.45 10.41 9.99
C PHE A 64 0.07 11.53 10.89
N PRO A 65 -0.16 11.49 12.21
CA PRO A 65 0.35 12.53 13.11
C PRO A 65 1.88 12.59 13.08
N ASP A 66 2.54 11.44 13.04
CA ASP A 66 4.00 11.32 13.04
C ASP A 66 4.47 10.05 12.31
N ALA A 67 5.79 9.94 12.16
CA ALA A 67 6.47 8.82 11.56
C ALA A 67 6.22 7.48 12.27
N PHE A 68 6.09 7.50 13.60
CA PHE A 68 5.88 6.29 14.40
C PHE A 68 4.48 5.72 14.13
N ALA A 69 3.44 6.55 14.13
CA ALA A 69 2.07 6.16 13.82
C ALA A 69 1.93 5.61 12.40
N PHE A 70 2.59 6.26 11.42
CA PHE A 70 2.65 5.74 10.05
C PHE A 70 3.27 4.35 9.99
N ARG A 71 4.42 4.16 10.65
CA ARG A 71 5.14 2.88 10.65
C ARG A 71 4.33 1.77 11.32
N GLN A 72 3.68 2.06 12.45
CA GLN A 72 2.78 1.12 13.11
C GLN A 72 1.64 0.68 12.19
N PHE A 73 1.02 1.64 11.49
CA PHE A 73 0.00 1.34 10.50
C PHE A 73 0.54 0.51 9.34
N PHE A 74 1.68 0.89 8.77
CA PHE A 74 2.34 0.17 7.69
C PHE A 74 2.57 -1.30 8.06
N TYR A 75 3.22 -1.57 9.19
CA TYR A 75 3.48 -2.95 9.62
C TYR A 75 2.19 -3.72 9.89
N SER A 76 1.19 -3.07 10.51
CA SER A 76 -0.10 -3.70 10.74
C SER A 76 -0.73 -4.16 9.42
N VAL A 77 -0.70 -3.33 8.38
CA VAL A 77 -1.22 -3.69 7.05
C VAL A 77 -0.43 -4.84 6.44
N ILE A 78 0.90 -4.73 6.35
CA ILE A 78 1.75 -5.75 5.72
C ILE A 78 1.65 -7.09 6.44
N THR A 79 1.55 -7.09 7.77
CA THR A 79 1.49 -8.33 8.57
C THR A 79 0.11 -8.98 8.51
N ASN A 80 -0.97 -8.19 8.44
CA ASN A 80 -2.33 -8.73 8.48
C ASN A 80 -2.93 -8.97 7.09
N ARG A 81 -2.31 -8.49 6.02
CA ARG A 81 -2.70 -8.77 4.64
C ARG A 81 -2.68 -10.28 4.34
N ASP A 82 -3.57 -10.73 3.45
CA ASP A 82 -3.45 -12.06 2.85
C ASP A 82 -2.27 -12.08 1.85
N ASN A 83 -1.16 -12.69 2.26
CA ASN A 83 0.06 -12.74 1.46
C ASN A 83 -0.03 -13.69 0.25
N THR A 84 -1.12 -14.45 0.11
CA THR A 84 -1.39 -15.22 -1.10
C THR A 84 -1.93 -14.35 -2.23
N GLN A 85 -2.43 -13.15 -1.91
CA GLN A 85 -2.98 -12.22 -2.90
C GLN A 85 -1.87 -11.38 -3.55
N PRO A 86 -1.94 -11.14 -4.88
CA PRO A 86 -0.95 -10.34 -5.57
C PRO A 86 -0.97 -8.89 -5.08
N ILE A 87 0.17 -8.21 -5.16
CA ILE A 87 0.22 -6.74 -5.08
C ILE A 87 0.32 -6.25 -6.51
N ILE A 88 -0.74 -5.66 -7.06
CA ILE A 88 -0.75 -5.15 -8.45
C ILE A 88 -0.14 -3.74 -8.48
N SER A 89 -0.50 -2.91 -7.51
CA SER A 89 -0.01 -1.54 -7.38
C SER A 89 0.54 -1.31 -5.99
N PHE A 90 1.76 -0.77 -5.90
CA PHE A 90 2.42 -0.42 -4.64
C PHE A 90 2.90 1.02 -4.70
N HIS A 91 2.35 1.86 -3.83
CA HIS A 91 2.71 3.26 -3.69
C HIS A 91 3.18 3.53 -2.26
N LEU A 92 4.41 3.99 -2.12
CA LEU A 92 5.02 4.36 -0.84
C LEU A 92 5.49 5.81 -0.91
N ASN A 93 4.73 6.71 -0.30
CA ASN A 93 5.11 8.10 -0.07
C ASN A 93 5.52 8.26 1.39
N CYS A 94 6.82 8.36 1.65
CA CYS A 94 7.37 8.55 3.00
C CYS A 94 8.25 9.81 3.03
N ARG A 95 7.63 10.97 3.25
CA ARG A 95 8.26 12.30 3.15
C ARG A 95 8.67 12.89 4.50
N ARG A 96 8.34 12.26 5.63
CA ARG A 96 8.56 12.78 7.00
C ARG A 96 9.52 11.93 7.86
N HIS A 97 10.49 11.24 7.22
CA HIS A 97 11.57 10.49 7.89
C HIS A 97 11.12 9.39 8.87
N GLY A 98 10.32 8.42 8.43
CA GLY A 98 9.79 7.36 9.32
C GLY A 98 10.14 5.92 9.01
N PHE A 99 10.82 5.65 7.90
CA PHE A 99 11.12 4.29 7.46
C PHE A 99 12.58 3.92 7.73
N TYR A 100 12.82 2.70 8.21
CA TYR A 100 14.18 2.14 8.25
C TYR A 100 14.52 1.48 6.92
N HIS A 101 15.82 1.38 6.63
CA HIS A 101 16.31 0.69 5.43
C HIS A 101 15.79 -0.74 5.30
N THR A 102 15.79 -1.51 6.39
CA THR A 102 15.29 -2.90 6.41
C THR A 102 13.81 -2.98 6.05
N ASP A 103 12.99 -2.06 6.57
CA ASP A 103 11.55 -2.04 6.28
C ASP A 103 11.31 -1.70 4.82
N PHE A 104 12.04 -0.72 4.30
CA PHE A 104 11.98 -0.31 2.90
C PHE A 104 12.31 -1.48 1.99
N TYR A 105 13.43 -2.15 2.25
CA TYR A 105 13.87 -3.32 1.50
C TYR A 105 12.80 -4.43 1.52
N ASN A 106 12.32 -4.79 2.71
CA ASN A 106 11.32 -5.86 2.87
C ASN A 106 10.00 -5.53 2.17
N ALA A 107 9.55 -4.28 2.23
CA ALA A 107 8.35 -3.82 1.55
C ALA A 107 8.47 -3.94 0.03
N VAL A 108 9.59 -3.45 -0.53
CA VAL A 108 9.85 -3.51 -1.97
C VAL A 108 10.05 -4.95 -2.44
N TYR A 109 10.71 -5.77 -1.63
CA TYR A 109 10.88 -7.20 -1.89
C TYR A 109 9.53 -7.94 -1.93
N ALA A 110 8.67 -7.71 -0.93
CA ALA A 110 7.33 -8.31 -0.89
C ALA A 110 6.49 -7.91 -2.12
N ALA A 111 6.44 -6.61 -2.44
CA ALA A 111 5.74 -6.13 -3.63
C ALA A 111 6.26 -6.78 -4.93
N THR A 112 7.58 -6.86 -5.08
CA THR A 112 8.20 -7.44 -6.27
C THR A 112 7.91 -8.94 -6.42
N THR A 113 8.07 -9.69 -5.33
CA THR A 113 7.81 -11.14 -5.31
C THR A 113 6.33 -11.49 -5.47
N GLN A 114 5.43 -10.59 -5.10
CA GLN A 114 3.98 -10.70 -5.32
C GLN A 114 3.52 -10.14 -6.68
N GLY A 115 4.46 -9.90 -7.61
CA GLY A 115 4.15 -9.62 -9.02
C GLY A 115 3.71 -8.18 -9.30
N VAL A 116 4.21 -7.20 -8.56
CA VAL A 116 3.88 -5.78 -8.78
C VAL A 116 4.02 -5.33 -10.22
N GLN A 117 2.99 -4.64 -10.69
CA GLN A 117 2.92 -4.07 -12.03
C GLN A 117 3.18 -2.56 -12.00
N ASN A 118 2.71 -1.89 -10.95
CA ASN A 118 2.93 -0.45 -10.78
C ASN A 118 3.62 -0.20 -9.46
N LEU A 119 4.89 0.24 -9.52
CA LEU A 119 5.68 0.59 -8.35
C LEU A 119 5.94 2.09 -8.33
N SER A 120 5.54 2.74 -7.25
CA SER A 120 5.75 4.17 -7.01
C SER A 120 6.40 4.37 -5.65
N ILE A 121 7.59 4.93 -5.63
CA ILE A 121 8.35 5.19 -4.41
C ILE A 121 8.72 6.67 -4.37
N ASP A 122 8.39 7.31 -3.26
CA ASP A 122 8.64 8.73 -3.05
C ASP A 122 9.10 8.99 -1.61
N LEU A 123 10.40 9.22 -1.41
CA LEU A 123 11.04 9.26 -0.10
C LEU A 123 11.56 10.63 0.27
N CYS A 124 11.54 11.06 1.53
CA CYS A 124 12.12 12.33 1.97
C CYS A 124 13.55 12.55 1.48
N HIS A 125 13.89 13.78 1.06
CA HIS A 125 15.28 14.14 0.79
C HIS A 125 16.05 14.11 2.13
N ARG A 126 17.00 13.18 2.28
CA ARG A 126 17.82 13.05 3.50
C ARG A 126 19.17 13.72 3.28
N PRO A 127 19.54 14.75 4.07
CA PRO A 127 20.91 15.27 4.09
C PRO A 127 21.87 14.14 4.49
N LEU A 128 22.98 14.01 3.77
CA LEU A 128 24.06 13.06 4.09
C LEU A 128 24.63 13.35 5.49
N PRO A 129 25.09 12.33 6.26
CA PRO A 129 25.39 10.95 5.84
C PRO A 129 24.43 9.88 6.36
N LEU A 130 23.30 10.21 7.00
CA LEU A 130 22.79 9.32 8.04
C LEU A 130 21.97 8.09 7.63
N ASP A 131 21.32 8.01 6.46
CA ASP A 131 20.62 6.76 6.07
C ASP A 131 20.07 6.86 4.63
N ILE A 132 20.88 6.54 3.61
CA ILE A 132 20.40 6.61 2.23
C ILE A 132 19.58 5.35 1.93
N MET A 133 18.26 5.51 1.73
CA MET A 133 17.46 4.42 1.19
C MET A 133 17.84 4.20 -0.28
N THR A 134 18.38 3.01 -0.55
CA THR A 134 18.77 2.60 -1.89
C THR A 134 17.71 1.68 -2.46
N LEU A 135 17.22 1.96 -3.67
CA LEU A 135 16.32 1.04 -4.34
C LEU A 135 17.07 -0.27 -4.60
N PRO A 136 16.49 -1.42 -4.23
CA PRO A 136 17.08 -2.70 -4.56
C PRO A 136 17.12 -2.92 -6.08
N THR A 137 18.26 -3.41 -6.57
CA THR A 137 18.50 -3.58 -8.02
C THR A 137 17.60 -4.63 -8.67
N PHE A 138 17.06 -5.59 -7.91
CA PHE A 138 16.10 -6.58 -8.43
C PHE A 138 14.83 -5.94 -9.00
N VAL A 139 14.46 -4.73 -8.55
CA VAL A 139 13.35 -3.97 -9.13
C VAL A 139 13.60 -3.70 -10.61
N LEU A 140 14.86 -3.45 -10.98
CA LEU A 140 15.29 -3.11 -12.34
C LEU A 140 15.43 -4.33 -13.26
N THR A 141 15.17 -5.53 -12.77
CA THR A 141 15.13 -6.78 -13.56
C THR A 141 13.75 -7.44 -13.54
N THR A 142 12.75 -6.76 -13.00
CA THR A 142 11.40 -7.28 -12.80
C THR A 142 10.61 -7.29 -14.11
N LYS A 143 10.11 -8.46 -14.51
CA LYS A 143 9.35 -8.66 -15.76
C LYS A 143 7.88 -8.23 -15.67
N THR A 144 7.33 -8.12 -14.46
CA THR A 144 5.93 -7.76 -14.22
C THR A 144 5.68 -6.25 -14.24
N LEU A 145 6.73 -5.44 -14.05
CA LEU A 145 6.59 -3.98 -13.97
C LEU A 145 6.15 -3.38 -15.30
N LEU A 146 4.98 -2.75 -15.27
CA LEU A 146 4.42 -1.91 -16.32
C LEU A 146 4.69 -0.43 -16.06
N GLY A 147 4.73 -0.02 -14.80
CA GLY A 147 4.96 1.36 -14.39
C GLY A 147 5.95 1.47 -13.23
N LEU A 148 6.98 2.30 -13.39
CA LEU A 148 7.97 2.60 -12.36
C LEU A 148 8.07 4.11 -12.16
N LYS A 149 7.73 4.57 -10.97
CA LYS A 149 7.85 5.98 -10.56
C LYS A 149 8.75 6.09 -9.34
N LEU A 150 9.87 6.77 -9.48
CA LEU A 150 10.87 6.94 -8.43
C LEU A 150 11.10 8.42 -8.19
N LYS A 151 10.97 8.83 -6.94
CA LYS A 151 11.23 10.19 -6.51
C LYS A 151 12.09 10.18 -5.25
N ARG A 152 13.17 10.97 -5.26
CA ARG A 152 14.03 11.20 -4.08
C ARG A 152 14.54 9.89 -3.43
N VAL A 153 14.83 8.89 -4.25
CA VAL A 153 15.34 7.57 -3.85
C VAL A 153 16.63 7.29 -4.59
N LYS A 154 17.66 6.80 -3.89
CA LYS A 154 18.96 6.56 -4.53
C LYS A 154 18.95 5.28 -5.34
N LEU A 155 19.44 5.34 -6.58
CA LEU A 155 19.81 4.17 -7.37
C LEU A 155 21.32 3.92 -7.30
N THR A 156 21.73 2.73 -6.89
CA THR A 156 23.15 2.31 -6.94
C THR A 156 23.30 1.15 -7.90
N LEU A 157 23.84 1.42 -9.08
CA LEU A 157 24.12 0.40 -10.08
C LEU A 157 25.59 -0.02 -9.98
N ILE A 158 25.81 -1.34 -9.98
CA ILE A 158 27.17 -1.89 -10.12
C ILE A 158 27.58 -1.69 -11.58
N LYS A 159 28.87 -1.47 -11.82
CA LYS A 159 29.42 -1.44 -13.19
C LYS A 159 29.01 -2.72 -13.93
N ASP A 160 28.57 -2.57 -15.17
CA ASP A 160 28.06 -3.65 -16.03
C ASP A 160 26.69 -4.25 -15.64
N PHE A 161 25.96 -3.61 -14.71
CA PHE A 161 24.58 -4.01 -14.41
C PHE A 161 23.66 -3.78 -15.62
N VAL A 162 22.98 -4.84 -16.06
CA VAL A 162 22.02 -4.78 -17.16
C VAL A 162 20.61 -4.61 -16.61
N VAL A 163 19.95 -3.50 -16.99
CA VAL A 163 18.54 -3.26 -16.68
C VAL A 163 17.66 -4.14 -17.57
N GLY A 164 16.76 -4.91 -16.95
CA GLY A 164 15.89 -5.87 -17.61
C GLY A 164 14.41 -5.63 -17.26
N LEU A 165 13.81 -4.60 -17.84
CA LEU A 165 12.41 -4.20 -17.61
C LEU A 165 11.55 -4.39 -18.88
N PRO A 166 11.35 -5.63 -19.36
CA PRO A 166 10.80 -5.91 -20.70
C PRO A 166 9.35 -5.46 -20.90
N SER A 167 8.56 -5.33 -19.83
CA SER A 167 7.14 -4.99 -19.88
C SER A 167 6.86 -3.52 -19.55
N LEU A 168 7.90 -2.73 -19.28
CA LEU A 168 7.76 -1.37 -18.77
C LEU A 168 7.20 -0.44 -19.84
N LYS A 169 6.10 0.24 -19.49
CA LYS A 169 5.41 1.21 -20.34
C LYS A 169 5.54 2.63 -19.82
N LEU A 170 5.73 2.80 -18.52
CA LEU A 170 5.89 4.08 -17.87
C LEU A 170 7.13 4.09 -16.98
N LEU A 171 8.01 5.06 -17.20
CA LEU A 171 9.14 5.37 -16.34
C LEU A 171 9.07 6.85 -15.95
N HIS A 172 9.17 7.13 -14.65
CA HIS A 172 9.24 8.48 -14.13
C HIS A 172 10.31 8.55 -13.04
N LEU A 173 11.29 9.45 -13.21
CA LEU A 173 12.40 9.65 -12.30
C LEU A 173 12.46 11.13 -11.89
N GLU A 174 12.58 11.40 -10.60
CA GLU A 174 12.71 12.75 -10.05
C GLU A 174 13.69 12.76 -8.88
N SER A 175 14.83 13.45 -9.02
CA SER A 175 15.86 13.50 -7.96
C SER A 175 16.33 12.11 -7.48
N VAL A 176 16.74 11.26 -8.43
CA VAL A 176 17.09 9.83 -8.24
C VAL A 176 18.60 9.60 -8.28
#